data_AF-A0A921NZP6-F1
#
_entry.id   AF-A0A921NZP6-F1
#
_cell.length_a   1.000
_cell.length_b   1.000
_cell.length_c   1.000
_cell.angle_alpha   90.00
_cell.angle_beta   90.00
_cell.angle_gamma   90.00
#
_symmetry.space_group_name_H-M   'P 1'
#
loop_
_entity.id
_entity.type
_entity.pdbx_description
1 polymer ?
#
loop_
_entity_poly.entity_id
_entity_poly.type
_entity_poly.pdbx_seq_one_letter_code
_entity_poly.pdbx_strand_id
1 'polypeptide(L)'
;MPVTGAALFFAPLVLLGFPVPYVLAALGLNLFFQFWLHTELIGRLPGWVEYVFNTPTHHRIHHASNPEYLDCNYGGMLIVFDRLFGSFRAGVSGVPPRYGLTDPVRGHNPLRVEFHAWIGMFAALRRAHGPGAVLRVLFGPPGAVCPMPVRHIAVTRTTQTPVQRPAGVMGAGATAEQDGGGREWPRPD
;
A
#
# COMPACT_ATOMS: atom_id res chain seq x y z
N MET A 1 -6.25 26.81 -5.84
CA MET A 1 -6.67 25.40 -6.07
C MET A 1 -7.90 25.32 -6.99
N PRO A 2 -7.86 25.58 -8.32
CA PRO A 2 -9.07 25.37 -9.13
C PRO A 2 -8.93 24.36 -10.28
N VAL A 3 -7.76 23.77 -10.53
CA VAL A 3 -7.62 22.65 -11.48
C VAL A 3 -6.79 21.55 -10.84
N THR A 4 -7.26 21.04 -9.70
CA THR A 4 -6.74 19.78 -9.17
C THR A 4 -7.30 18.63 -10.02
N GLY A 5 -6.62 17.49 -10.05
CA GLY A 5 -7.10 16.30 -10.77
C GLY A 5 -8.53 15.89 -10.40
N ALA A 6 -8.98 16.21 -9.18
CA ALA A 6 -10.36 15.99 -8.76
C ALA A 6 -11.39 16.75 -9.62
N ALA A 7 -11.15 18.03 -9.93
CA ALA A 7 -12.08 18.80 -10.76
C ALA A 7 -12.21 18.19 -12.16
N LEU A 8 -11.09 17.78 -12.78
CA LEU A 8 -11.08 17.13 -14.09
C LEU A 8 -11.74 15.74 -14.06
N PHE A 9 -11.54 14.98 -12.97
CA PHE A 9 -12.09 13.63 -12.83
C PHE A 9 -13.61 13.64 -12.57
N PHE A 10 -14.10 14.55 -11.73
CA PHE A 10 -15.51 14.58 -11.31
C PHE A 10 -16.40 15.49 -12.18
N ALA A 11 -15.85 16.48 -12.90
CA ALA A 11 -16.63 17.35 -13.78
C ALA A 11 -17.45 16.58 -14.84
N PRO A 12 -16.92 15.54 -15.51
CA PRO A 12 -17.72 14.74 -16.45
C PRO A 12 -18.98 14.14 -15.83
N LEU A 13 -18.93 13.69 -14.56
CA LEU A 13 -20.11 13.14 -13.87
C LEU A 13 -21.18 14.22 -13.67
N VAL A 14 -20.78 15.42 -13.24
CA VAL A 14 -21.73 16.54 -13.09
C VAL A 14 -22.31 16.95 -14.45
N LEU A 15 -21.49 16.99 -15.50
CA LEU A 15 -21.92 17.31 -16.87
C LEU A 15 -22.86 16.24 -17.46
N LEU A 16 -22.71 14.99 -17.06
CA LEU A 16 -23.64 13.89 -17.40
C LEU A 16 -24.95 13.94 -16.60
N GLY A 17 -25.13 14.94 -15.72
CA GLY A 17 -26.36 15.16 -14.97
C GLY A 17 -26.42 14.46 -13.61
N PHE A 18 -25.30 13.92 -13.10
CA PHE A 18 -25.28 13.38 -11.74
C PHE A 18 -25.47 14.52 -10.72
N PRO A 19 -26.38 14.35 -9.73
CA PRO A 19 -26.60 15.37 -8.71
C PRO A 19 -25.31 15.69 -7.95
N VAL A 20 -24.95 16.97 -7.89
CA VAL A 20 -23.74 17.48 -7.24
C VAL A 20 -23.58 16.96 -5.80
N PRO A 21 -24.63 16.89 -4.95
CA PRO A 21 -24.48 16.35 -3.60
C PRO A 21 -23.92 14.91 -3.54
N TYR A 22 -24.28 14.05 -4.49
CA TYR A 22 -23.78 12.68 -4.54
C TYR A 22 -22.32 12.61 -5.00
N VAL A 23 -21.94 13.46 -5.96
CA VAL A 23 -20.54 13.56 -6.41
C VAL A 23 -19.65 14.05 -5.26
N LEU A 24 -20.09 15.07 -4.53
CA LEU A 24 -19.37 15.58 -3.35
C LEU A 24 -19.33 14.54 -2.22
N ALA A 25 -20.41 13.80 -1.98
CA ALA A 25 -20.43 12.73 -1.00
C ALA A 25 -19.43 11.61 -1.36
N ALA A 26 -19.40 11.18 -2.62
CA ALA A 26 -18.44 10.18 -3.09
C ALA A 26 -16.98 10.66 -2.96
N LEU A 27 -16.71 11.92 -3.33
CA LEU A 27 -15.40 12.54 -3.12
C LEU A 27 -15.02 12.58 -1.63
N GLY A 28 -15.95 12.97 -0.76
CA GLY A 28 -15.74 13.01 0.69
C GLY A 28 -15.45 11.64 1.28
N LEU A 29 -16.21 10.61 0.91
CA LEU A 29 -15.98 9.23 1.32
C LEU A 29 -14.63 8.71 0.83
N ASN A 30 -14.26 9.00 -0.42
CA ASN A 30 -12.96 8.63 -0.96
C ASN A 30 -11.82 9.32 -0.20
N LEU A 31 -11.91 10.64 0.06
CA LEU A 31 -10.90 11.37 0.81
C LEU A 31 -10.76 10.85 2.25
N PHE A 32 -11.89 10.55 2.90
CA PHE A 32 -11.89 9.95 4.23
C PHE A 32 -11.18 8.59 4.22
N PHE A 33 -11.52 7.71 3.28
CA PHE A 33 -10.88 6.40 3.16
C PHE A 33 -9.37 6.56 2.89
N GLN A 34 -8.99 7.41 1.94
CA GLN A 34 -7.59 7.68 1.63
C GLN A 34 -6.83 8.21 2.84
N PHE A 35 -7.40 9.13 3.61
CA PHE A 35 -6.76 9.60 4.83
C PHE A 35 -6.61 8.49 5.87
N TRP A 36 -7.66 7.69 6.09
CA TRP A 36 -7.66 6.59 7.05
C TRP A 36 -6.57 5.55 6.78
N LEU A 37 -6.22 5.28 5.52
CA LEU A 37 -5.13 4.37 5.16
C LEU A 37 -3.74 4.79 5.68
N HIS A 38 -3.52 6.06 5.97
CA HIS A 38 -2.21 6.60 6.35
C HIS A 38 -1.92 6.50 7.87
N THR A 39 -2.73 5.76 8.63
CA THR A 39 -2.46 5.55 10.05
C THR A 39 -1.54 4.35 10.28
N GLU A 40 -0.61 4.49 11.23
CA GLU A 40 0.19 3.36 11.70
C GLU A 40 -0.43 2.60 12.88
N LEU A 41 -1.46 3.19 13.50
CA LEU A 41 -2.08 2.67 14.72
C LEU A 41 -2.82 1.36 14.49
N ILE A 42 -3.27 1.13 13.24
CA ILE A 42 -4.02 -0.07 12.88
C ILE A 42 -3.04 -1.12 12.36
N GLY A 43 -3.05 -2.28 13.02
CA GLY A 43 -2.32 -3.47 12.60
C GLY A 43 -3.00 -4.18 11.43
N ARG A 44 -2.92 -5.51 11.42
CA ARG A 44 -3.64 -6.33 10.45
C ARG A 44 -5.11 -6.44 10.80
N LEU A 45 -5.95 -6.29 9.79
CA LEU A 45 -7.40 -6.47 9.86
C LEU A 45 -7.77 -7.93 9.58
N PRO A 46 -9.04 -8.33 9.78
CA PRO A 46 -9.51 -9.67 9.43
C PRO A 46 -9.17 -10.00 7.96
N GLY A 47 -8.78 -11.25 7.72
CA GLY A 47 -8.18 -11.64 6.43
C GLY A 47 -9.04 -11.38 5.19
N TRP A 48 -10.37 -11.42 5.31
CA TRP A 48 -11.28 -11.09 4.20
C TRP A 48 -11.25 -9.59 3.86
N VAL A 49 -11.08 -8.72 4.85
CA VAL A 49 -10.93 -7.27 4.65
C VAL A 49 -9.62 -6.99 3.92
N GLU A 50 -8.52 -7.58 4.40
CA GLU A 50 -7.19 -7.51 3.77
C GLU A 50 -7.18 -8.14 2.36
N TYR A 51 -8.12 -9.04 2.06
CA TYR A 51 -8.20 -9.63 0.73
C TYR A 51 -8.79 -8.66 -0.30
N VAL A 52 -9.80 -7.88 0.10
CA VAL A 52 -10.59 -7.03 -0.80
C VAL A 52 -10.12 -5.57 -0.81
N PHE A 53 -9.87 -5.01 0.37
CA PHE A 53 -9.59 -3.59 0.56
C PHE A 53 -8.10 -3.31 0.70
N ASN A 54 -7.67 -2.14 0.24
CA ASN A 54 -6.43 -1.57 0.74
C ASN A 54 -6.65 -1.23 2.23
N THR A 55 -5.69 -1.60 3.06
CA THR A 55 -5.73 -1.42 4.51
C THR A 55 -4.54 -0.57 4.92
N PRO A 56 -4.53 0.00 6.15
CA PRO A 56 -3.36 0.73 6.61
C PRO A 56 -2.09 -0.12 6.58
N THR A 57 -2.20 -1.44 6.76
CA THR A 57 -1.06 -2.36 6.61
C THR A 57 -0.54 -2.43 5.18
N HIS A 58 -1.41 -2.60 4.18
CA HIS A 58 -0.99 -2.63 2.77
C HIS A 58 -0.45 -1.28 2.31
N HIS A 59 -1.06 -0.18 2.75
CA HIS A 59 -0.72 1.16 2.34
C HIS A 59 0.64 1.64 2.89
N ARG A 60 1.01 1.23 4.10
CA ARG A 60 2.37 1.47 4.63
C ARG A 60 3.46 0.83 3.76
N ILE A 61 3.19 -0.37 3.23
CA ILE A 61 4.10 -1.06 2.33
C ILE A 61 4.22 -0.29 1.01
N HIS A 62 3.11 0.24 0.48
CA HIS A 62 3.14 1.09 -0.71
C HIS A 62 4.04 2.32 -0.54
N HIS A 63 4.01 2.97 0.63
CA HIS A 63 4.85 4.13 0.95
C HIS A 63 6.30 3.78 1.34
N ALA A 64 6.67 2.51 1.30
CA ALA A 64 7.98 2.07 1.74
C ALA A 64 9.02 2.21 0.62
N SER A 65 10.22 2.62 1.00
CA SER A 65 11.36 2.87 0.10
C SER A 65 12.39 1.74 0.11
N ASN A 66 12.22 0.74 0.97
CA ASN A 66 13.13 -0.41 1.02
C ASN A 66 12.90 -1.34 -0.18
N PRO A 67 13.95 -1.99 -0.72
CA PRO A 67 13.88 -2.76 -1.97
C PRO A 67 12.81 -3.86 -2.01
N GLU A 68 12.45 -4.43 -0.85
CA GLU A 68 11.45 -5.50 -0.72
C GLU A 68 10.01 -5.04 -1.01
N TYR A 69 9.76 -3.73 -0.92
CA TYR A 69 8.43 -3.11 -0.99
C TYR A 69 8.30 -2.09 -2.12
N LEU A 70 9.29 -2.00 -3.01
CA LEU A 70 9.16 -1.18 -4.21
C LEU A 70 8.12 -1.77 -5.16
N ASP A 71 7.44 -0.87 -5.87
CA ASP A 71 6.55 -1.20 -6.98
C ASP A 71 5.42 -2.18 -6.61
N CYS A 72 4.73 -1.92 -5.49
CA CYS A 72 3.65 -2.77 -5.02
C CYS A 72 2.49 -2.00 -4.36
N ASN A 73 1.35 -2.68 -4.21
CA ASN A 73 0.15 -2.21 -3.51
C ASN A 73 -0.36 -0.83 -3.99
N TYR A 74 -0.55 -0.65 -5.29
CA TYR A 74 -0.98 0.60 -5.92
C TYR A 74 -2.47 0.96 -5.73
N GLY A 75 -3.30 -0.02 -5.36
CA GLY A 75 -4.74 0.15 -5.26
C GLY A 75 -5.15 1.18 -4.19
N GLY A 76 -5.93 2.19 -4.58
CA GLY A 76 -6.39 3.23 -3.64
C GLY A 76 -7.35 2.69 -2.58
N MET A 77 -8.52 2.21 -2.97
CA MET A 77 -9.50 1.61 -2.05
C MET A 77 -9.46 0.08 -2.03
N LEU A 78 -9.21 -0.54 -3.19
CA LEU A 78 -9.33 -1.98 -3.39
C LEU A 78 -7.97 -2.56 -3.73
N ILE A 79 -7.52 -3.54 -2.94
CA ILE A 79 -6.26 -4.25 -3.15
C ILE A 79 -6.43 -5.42 -4.14
N VAL A 80 -7.68 -5.76 -4.50
CA VAL A 80 -7.98 -6.83 -5.44
C VAL A 80 -7.30 -6.63 -6.80
N PHE A 81 -7.13 -5.39 -7.25
CA PHE A 81 -6.44 -5.09 -8.50
C PHE A 81 -4.95 -5.44 -8.42
N ASP A 82 -4.29 -5.15 -7.31
CA ASP A 82 -2.91 -5.57 -7.09
C ASP A 82 -2.74 -7.08 -7.07
N ARG A 83 -3.76 -7.80 -6.57
CA ARG A 83 -3.77 -9.26 -6.62
C ARG A 83 -3.96 -9.78 -8.05
N LEU A 84 -4.86 -9.16 -8.81
CA LEU A 84 -5.16 -9.54 -10.19
C LEU A 84 -3.97 -9.28 -11.12
N PHE A 85 -3.28 -8.16 -10.94
CA PHE A 85 -2.16 -7.75 -11.79
C PHE A 85 -0.78 -8.11 -11.22
N GLY A 86 -0.73 -8.75 -10.05
CA GLY A 86 0.51 -9.30 -9.48
C GLY A 86 1.42 -8.29 -8.76
N SER A 87 0.93 -7.10 -8.44
CA SER A 87 1.65 -6.09 -7.63
C SER A 87 1.37 -6.18 -6.12
N PHE A 88 0.62 -7.18 -5.65
CA PHE A 88 0.32 -7.34 -4.22
C PHE A 88 1.51 -7.82 -3.38
N ARG A 89 1.73 -7.18 -2.22
CA ARG A 89 2.70 -7.57 -1.18
C ARG A 89 2.09 -7.46 0.23
N ALA A 90 2.12 -8.55 1.00
CA ALA A 90 1.56 -8.62 2.37
C ALA A 90 2.52 -8.16 3.50
N GLY A 91 3.77 -7.80 3.16
CA GLY A 91 4.84 -7.52 4.11
C GLY A 91 5.70 -8.75 4.41
N VAL A 92 6.99 -8.54 4.64
CA VAL A 92 7.99 -9.58 4.96
C VAL A 92 8.25 -9.58 6.46
N SER A 93 8.18 -10.78 7.07
CA SER A 93 8.43 -10.93 8.51
C SER A 93 9.84 -10.47 8.87
N GLY A 94 9.95 -9.63 9.90
CA GLY A 94 11.23 -9.07 10.35
C GLY A 94 11.78 -7.92 9.50
N VAL A 95 11.08 -7.48 8.46
CA VAL A 95 11.49 -6.35 7.61
C VAL A 95 10.48 -5.21 7.76
N PRO A 96 10.67 -4.25 8.67
CA PRO A 96 9.76 -3.13 8.81
C PRO A 96 9.84 -2.18 7.59
N PRO A 97 8.71 -1.59 7.15
CA PRO A 97 8.71 -0.53 6.14
C PRO A 97 9.63 0.63 6.51
N ARG A 98 10.44 1.10 5.57
CA ARG A 98 11.22 2.35 5.74
C ARG A 98 10.66 3.44 4.85
N TYR A 99 10.14 4.50 5.44
CA TYR A 99 9.55 5.61 4.68
C TYR A 99 10.61 6.57 4.13
N GLY A 100 10.18 7.35 3.14
CA GLY A 100 11.01 8.34 2.47
C GLY A 100 11.14 8.04 0.97
N LEU A 101 12.03 8.78 0.32
CA LEU A 101 12.35 8.57 -1.10
C LEU A 101 13.57 7.66 -1.22
N THR A 102 13.57 6.81 -2.26
CA THR A 102 14.75 5.99 -2.61
C THR A 102 15.96 6.84 -2.97
N ASP A 103 15.73 8.05 -3.49
CA ASP A 103 16.74 9.10 -3.70
C ASP A 103 16.32 10.36 -2.92
N PRO A 104 16.91 10.63 -1.74
CA PRO A 104 16.51 11.74 -0.89
C PRO A 104 16.79 13.11 -1.52
N VAL A 105 15.78 13.96 -1.53
CA VAL A 105 15.91 15.36 -1.95
C VAL A 105 16.60 16.13 -0.85
N ARG A 106 17.79 16.65 -1.12
CA ARG A 106 18.56 17.43 -0.14
C ARG A 106 18.11 18.89 -0.10
N GLY A 107 17.91 19.42 1.11
CA GLY A 107 17.61 20.83 1.37
C GLY A 107 16.13 21.11 1.65
N HIS A 108 15.81 22.38 1.90
CA HIS A 108 14.50 22.81 2.41
C HIS A 108 13.73 23.73 1.43
N ASN A 109 14.16 23.81 0.16
CA ASN A 109 13.47 24.62 -0.84
C ASN A 109 12.19 23.90 -1.29
N PRO A 110 10.99 24.42 -0.99
CA PRO A 110 9.73 23.72 -1.27
C PRO A 110 9.48 23.51 -2.76
N LEU A 111 9.91 24.44 -3.61
CA LEU A 111 9.80 24.29 -5.07
C LEU A 111 10.69 23.16 -5.56
N ARG A 112 11.89 23.01 -4.99
CA ARG A 112 12.77 21.90 -5.37
C ARG A 112 12.20 20.57 -4.90
N VAL A 113 11.62 20.51 -3.70
CA VAL A 113 10.98 19.30 -3.16
C VAL A 113 9.75 18.90 -3.98
N GLU A 114 8.93 19.85 -4.40
CA GLU A 114 7.74 19.55 -5.22
C GLU A 114 8.13 19.13 -6.66
N PHE A 115 9.09 19.83 -7.27
CA PHE A 115 9.37 19.70 -8.71
C PHE A 115 10.59 18.83 -9.06
N HIS A 116 11.34 18.26 -8.10
CA HIS A 116 12.57 17.49 -8.42
C HIS A 116 12.34 16.36 -9.43
N ALA A 117 11.21 15.64 -9.32
CA ALA A 117 10.92 14.47 -10.14
C ALA A 117 10.60 14.90 -11.56
N TRP A 118 9.81 15.97 -11.71
CA TRP A 118 9.51 16.61 -12.99
C TRP A 118 10.80 17.09 -13.68
N ILE A 119 11.67 17.81 -12.95
CA ILE A 119 12.96 18.28 -13.48
C ILE A 119 13.82 17.10 -13.94
N GLY A 120 13.91 16.03 -13.14
CA GLY A 120 14.65 14.81 -13.49
C GLY A 120 14.11 14.15 -14.76
N MET A 121 12.78 14.01 -14.86
CA MET A 121 12.12 13.46 -16.04
C MET A 121 12.35 14.31 -17.29
N PHE A 122 12.23 15.64 -17.20
CA PHE A 122 12.53 16.55 -18.32
C PHE A 122 13.99 16.49 -18.74
N ALA A 123 14.92 16.44 -17.79
CA ALA A 123 16.34 16.29 -18.09
C ALA A 123 16.62 14.96 -18.80
N ALA A 124 15.96 13.88 -18.40
CA ALA A 124 16.09 12.59 -19.04
C ALA A 124 15.47 12.56 -20.45
N LEU A 125 14.29 13.16 -20.63
CA LEU A 125 13.68 13.32 -21.95
C LEU A 125 14.59 14.08 -22.91
N ARG A 126 15.25 15.15 -22.45
CA ARG A 126 16.21 15.91 -23.25
C ARG A 126 17.45 15.12 -23.66
N ARG A 127 17.83 14.09 -22.90
CA ARG A 127 18.96 13.19 -23.19
C ARG A 127 18.54 11.93 -23.93
N ALA A 128 17.24 11.67 -24.05
CA ALA A 128 16.73 10.48 -24.71
C ALA A 128 16.85 10.62 -26.23
N HIS A 129 17.61 9.71 -26.84
CA HIS A 129 17.78 9.68 -28.30
C HIS A 129 16.94 8.54 -28.89
N GLY A 130 16.01 8.91 -29.76
CA GLY A 130 15.12 7.98 -30.47
C GLY A 130 13.80 7.67 -29.73
N PRO A 131 12.78 7.21 -30.45
CA PRO A 131 11.43 7.03 -29.92
C PRO A 131 11.35 6.00 -28.78
N GLY A 132 12.16 4.93 -28.84
CA GLY A 132 12.19 3.91 -27.80
C GLY A 132 12.77 4.42 -26.47
N ALA A 133 13.73 5.33 -26.51
CA ALA A 133 14.27 5.96 -25.30
C ALA A 133 13.25 6.91 -24.68
N VAL A 134 12.56 7.71 -25.50
CA VAL A 134 11.47 8.60 -25.05
C VAL A 134 10.34 7.80 -24.41
N LEU A 135 9.89 6.71 -25.05
CA LEU A 135 8.83 5.86 -24.51
C LEU A 135 9.20 5.27 -23.15
N ARG A 136 10.46 4.86 -22.98
CA ARG A 136 10.98 4.34 -21.71
C ARG A 136 10.99 5.39 -20.61
N VAL A 137 11.28 6.65 -20.94
CA VAL A 137 11.23 7.75 -19.96
C VAL A 137 9.80 8.09 -19.56
N LEU A 138 8.84 8.04 -20.50
CA LEU A 138 7.45 8.40 -20.24
C LEU A 138 6.63 7.30 -19.56
N PHE A 139 6.89 6.04 -19.90
CA PHE A 139 6.05 4.91 -19.48
C PHE A 139 6.82 3.80 -18.76
N GLY A 140 8.15 3.91 -18.65
CA GLY A 140 8.97 2.96 -17.90
C GLY A 140 8.95 3.25 -16.40
N PRO A 141 9.48 2.32 -15.59
CA PRO A 141 9.61 2.53 -14.16
C PRO A 141 10.61 3.67 -13.86
N PRO A 142 10.47 4.39 -12.74
CA PRO A 142 11.33 5.52 -12.40
C PRO A 142 12.83 5.19 -12.39
N GLY A 143 13.19 3.97 -11.95
CA GLY A 143 14.58 3.47 -11.94
C GLY A 143 15.19 3.21 -13.32
N ALA A 144 14.39 3.16 -14.40
CA ALA A 144 14.90 3.01 -15.76
C ALA A 144 15.44 4.33 -16.35
N VAL A 145 15.11 5.46 -15.72
CA VAL A 145 15.43 6.81 -16.19
C VAL A 145 16.63 7.40 -15.44
N CYS A 146 16.84 6.95 -14.20
CA CYS A 146 18.01 7.25 -13.37
C CYS A 146 18.62 5.90 -12.93
N PRO A 147 19.78 5.46 -13.45
CA PRO A 147 20.37 4.19 -13.06
C PRO A 147 20.71 4.22 -11.57
N MET A 148 19.89 3.54 -10.79
CA MET A 148 20.09 3.37 -9.36
C MET A 148 21.16 2.30 -9.11
N PRO A 149 22.06 2.47 -8.14
CA PRO A 149 22.84 1.36 -7.61
C PRO A 149 21.96 0.55 -6.65
N VAL A 150 20.89 -0.11 -7.14
CA VAL A 150 20.17 -1.11 -6.33
C VAL A 150 20.83 -2.46 -6.56
N ARG A 151 21.51 -2.98 -5.54
CA ARG A 151 21.82 -4.41 -5.49
C ARG A 151 20.49 -5.14 -5.36
N HIS A 152 20.03 -5.77 -6.44
CA HIS A 152 18.95 -6.75 -6.38
C HIS A 152 19.39 -7.88 -5.45
N ILE A 153 18.96 -7.85 -4.20
CA ILE A 153 18.99 -9.03 -3.35
C ILE A 153 17.86 -9.91 -3.89
N ALA A 154 18.21 -11.07 -4.44
CA ALA A 154 17.24 -12.07 -4.82
C ALA A 154 16.43 -12.46 -3.58
N VAL A 155 15.21 -11.94 -3.47
CA VAL A 155 14.27 -12.40 -2.46
C VAL A 155 13.80 -13.77 -2.93
N THR A 156 14.48 -14.81 -2.44
CA THR A 156 14.03 -16.20 -2.58
C THR A 156 12.57 -16.25 -2.11
N ARG A 157 11.68 -16.79 -2.95
CA ARG A 157 10.29 -17.06 -2.56
C ARG A 157 10.32 -18.02 -1.38
N THR A 158 10.35 -17.50 -0.16
CA THR A 158 10.03 -18.30 1.02
C THR A 158 8.52 -18.47 0.97
N THR A 159 8.10 -19.69 0.68
CA THR A 159 6.73 -20.18 0.84
C THR A 159 6.18 -19.65 2.16
N GLN A 160 5.02 -19.00 2.12
CA GLN A 160 4.26 -18.66 3.31
C GLN A 160 4.01 -19.95 4.08
N THR A 161 4.74 -20.18 5.16
CA THR A 161 4.44 -21.26 6.08
C THR A 161 3.09 -20.95 6.73
N PRO A 162 2.10 -21.85 6.67
CA PRO A 162 0.87 -21.67 7.40
C PRO A 162 1.22 -21.55 8.88
N VAL A 163 0.64 -20.55 9.56
CA VAL A 163 0.74 -20.42 11.02
C VAL A 163 0.19 -21.72 11.63
N GLN A 164 1.08 -22.58 12.11
CA GLN A 164 0.69 -23.74 12.90
C GLN A 164 0.22 -23.25 14.26
N ARG A 165 -1.01 -23.64 14.63
CA ARG A 165 -1.51 -23.49 16.00
C ARG A 165 -0.61 -24.32 16.92
N PRO A 166 -0.22 -23.82 18.11
CA PRO A 166 0.60 -24.59 19.02
C PRO A 166 -0.14 -25.86 19.44
N ALA A 167 0.52 -27.01 19.28
CA ALA A 167 0.09 -28.30 19.79
C ALA A 167 0.07 -28.25 21.32
N GLY A 168 -0.98 -28.83 21.92
CA GLY A 168 -1.15 -28.90 23.35
C GLY A 168 0.04 -29.58 24.03
N VAL A 169 0.58 -28.92 25.04
CA VAL A 169 1.53 -29.51 25.99
C VAL A 169 0.70 -30.36 26.96
N MET A 170 0.73 -31.68 26.77
CA MET A 170 0.47 -32.63 27.85
C MET A 170 1.74 -32.75 28.71
N GLY A 171 1.62 -32.55 30.01
CA GLY A 171 2.73 -32.71 30.96
C GLY A 171 2.38 -32.39 32.41
N ALA A 172 1.73 -33.35 33.06
CA ALA A 172 1.73 -33.73 34.47
C ALA A 172 2.08 -32.70 35.60
N GLY A 173 1.15 -32.60 36.56
CA GLY A 173 1.48 -32.75 37.98
C GLY A 173 1.44 -31.51 38.87
N ALA A 174 0.28 -31.17 39.42
CA ALA A 174 0.15 -30.55 40.74
C ALA A 174 -1.24 -30.85 41.32
N THR A 175 -1.25 -31.36 42.55
CA THR A 175 -2.40 -31.80 43.36
C THR A 175 -3.04 -30.66 44.15
N ALA A 176 -4.35 -30.81 44.44
CA ALA A 176 -5.23 -30.00 45.31
C ALA A 176 -5.54 -28.58 44.77
N GLU A 177 -6.75 -28.03 44.80
CA GLU A 177 -7.80 -28.05 45.82
C GLU A 177 -9.15 -27.63 45.17
N GLN A 178 -10.25 -27.79 45.90
CA GLN A 178 -11.66 -27.79 45.49
C GLN A 178 -12.27 -26.43 45.05
N ASP A 179 -13.55 -26.52 44.65
CA ASP A 179 -14.58 -25.50 44.38
C ASP A 179 -14.58 -24.86 42.98
N GLY A 180 -15.67 -24.78 42.21
CA GLY A 180 -17.10 -25.00 42.44
C GLY A 180 -17.86 -24.17 41.37
N GLY A 181 -18.90 -24.73 40.75
CA GLY A 181 -19.90 -23.95 40.00
C GLY A 181 -19.79 -23.97 38.47
N GLY A 182 -20.46 -24.96 37.85
CA GLY A 182 -20.72 -24.97 36.41
C GLY A 182 -21.73 -23.92 35.96
N ARG A 183 -21.66 -23.56 34.68
CA ARG A 183 -22.76 -22.97 33.89
C ARG A 183 -22.48 -23.22 32.39
N GLU A 184 -23.16 -24.23 31.84
CA GLU A 184 -23.32 -24.45 30.39
C GLU A 184 -24.21 -23.36 29.78
N TRP A 185 -23.92 -22.98 28.53
CA TRP A 185 -24.80 -22.18 27.70
C TRP A 185 -25.18 -22.95 26.42
N PRO A 186 -26.47 -23.11 26.08
CA PRO A 186 -26.90 -23.92 24.96
C PRO A 186 -26.73 -23.18 23.62
N ARG A 187 -26.51 -23.94 22.53
CA ARG A 187 -26.64 -23.44 21.15
C ARG A 187 -28.04 -23.72 20.64
N PRO A 188 -28.64 -22.83 19.85
CA PRO A 188 -29.88 -23.10 19.13
C PRO A 188 -29.61 -23.86 17.84
N ASP A 189 -30.60 -24.66 17.48
CA ASP A 189 -30.77 -25.52 16.30
C ASP A 189 -30.75 -24.76 14.97
#